data_AF-A0A9W7ZWP4-F1
#
_entry.id   AF-A0A9W7ZWP4-F1
#
_cell.length_a   1.000
_cell.length_b   1.000
_cell.length_c   1.000
_cell.angle_alpha   90.00
_cell.angle_beta   90.00
_cell.angle_gamma   90.00
#
_symmetry.space_group_name_H-M   'P 1'
#
loop_
_entity.id
_entity.type
_entity.pdbx_description
1 polymer ?
#
loop_
_entity_poly.entity_id
_entity_poly.type
_entity_poly.pdbx_seq_one_letter_code
_entity_poly.pdbx_strand_id
1 'polypeptide(L)'
;GVGLTAADRDTWATERQCLLNPATPSHATNFAAIESALSTVCLDDHVDPRTAISAEWTKDHGFHNGDGRNRWIDKLIVGATMAIAIQEVRTRTRGTKERLDTSQLVFTDHGARWLQVVNLDPNAFVQLALQLAYYRLHKRPSPTYASFNACNYPHDRELVFRAICPQRLRHQL
;
A
#
# COMPACT_ATOMS: atom_id res chain seq x y z
N GLY A 1 -19.80 -0.05 -6.93
CA GLY A 1 -19.01 0.46 -8.05
C GLY A 1 -17.69 0.89 -7.50
N VAL A 2 -16.61 0.22 -7.90
CA VAL A 2 -15.25 0.59 -7.49
C VAL A 2 -14.91 1.95 -8.10
N GLY A 3 -14.10 2.79 -7.44
CA GLY A 3 -13.64 4.06 -8.02
C GLY A 3 -12.97 3.84 -9.38
N LEU A 4 -13.27 4.68 -10.39
CA LEU A 4 -12.83 4.46 -11.78
C LEU A 4 -11.29 4.39 -11.92
N THR A 5 -10.56 5.16 -11.11
CA THR A 5 -9.09 5.14 -11.07
C THR A 5 -8.49 3.85 -10.47
N ALA A 6 -9.32 3.02 -9.83
CA ALA A 6 -8.95 1.72 -9.28
C ALA A 6 -9.33 0.55 -10.20
N ALA A 7 -9.95 0.83 -11.35
CA ALA A 7 -10.24 -0.18 -12.36
C ALA A 7 -8.94 -0.63 -13.06
N ASP A 8 -9.07 -1.70 -13.84
CA ASP A 8 -8.04 -2.09 -14.80
C ASP A 8 -7.65 -0.91 -15.72
N ARG A 9 -6.38 -0.84 -16.13
CA ARG A 9 -5.84 0.33 -16.84
C ARG A 9 -6.45 0.52 -18.23
N ASP A 10 -6.75 -0.56 -18.94
CA ASP A 10 -7.36 -0.48 -20.27
C ASP A 10 -8.83 -0.06 -20.17
N THR A 11 -9.50 -0.59 -19.14
CA THR A 11 -10.87 -0.19 -18.80
C THR A 11 -10.92 1.30 -18.44
N TRP A 12 -10.03 1.76 -17.54
CA TRP A 12 -9.98 3.16 -17.13
C TRP A 12 -9.63 4.09 -18.30
N ALA A 13 -8.68 3.72 -19.15
CA ALA A 13 -8.32 4.51 -20.33
C ALA A 13 -9.53 4.71 -21.26
N THR A 14 -10.28 3.64 -21.53
CA THR A 14 -11.49 3.68 -22.36
C THR A 14 -12.57 4.56 -21.74
N GLU A 15 -12.89 4.33 -20.47
CA GLU A 15 -13.92 5.10 -19.74
C GLU A 15 -13.55 6.59 -19.64
N ARG A 16 -12.28 6.91 -19.37
CA ARG A 16 -11.79 8.29 -19.33
C ARG A 16 -11.96 8.98 -20.68
N GLN A 17 -11.69 8.29 -21.79
CA GLN A 17 -11.89 8.85 -23.13
C GLN A 17 -13.37 9.13 -23.41
N CYS A 18 -14.27 8.22 -23.01
CA CYS A 18 -15.71 8.43 -23.10
C CYS A 18 -16.17 9.64 -22.26
N LEU A 19 -15.61 9.82 -21.06
CA LEU A 19 -15.93 10.95 -20.19
C LEU A 19 -15.43 12.30 -20.75
N LEU A 20 -14.34 12.29 -21.52
CA LEU A 20 -13.80 13.46 -22.21
C LEU A 20 -14.48 13.76 -23.55
N ASN A 21 -15.65 13.15 -23.81
CA ASN A 21 -16.43 13.43 -25.01
C ASN A 21 -16.73 14.94 -25.16
N PRO A 22 -16.48 15.54 -26.34
CA PRO A 22 -16.76 16.96 -26.62
C PRO A 22 -18.21 17.40 -26.36
N ALA A 23 -19.16 16.46 -26.36
CA ALA A 23 -20.56 16.72 -26.04
C ALA A 23 -20.78 17.15 -24.57
N THR A 24 -19.81 16.93 -23.67
CA THR A 24 -19.88 17.36 -22.27
C THR A 24 -18.58 18.05 -21.84
N PRO A 25 -18.40 19.34 -22.18
CA PRO A 25 -17.14 20.06 -21.94
C PRO A 25 -16.77 20.19 -20.44
N SER A 26 -17.77 20.17 -19.55
CA SER A 26 -17.56 20.32 -18.10
C SER A 26 -16.68 19.23 -17.51
N HIS A 27 -16.73 18.00 -18.05
CA HIS A 27 -15.87 16.92 -17.59
C HIS A 27 -14.40 17.24 -17.84
N ALA A 28 -14.06 17.76 -19.02
CA ALA A 28 -12.67 18.12 -19.35
C ALA A 28 -12.12 19.18 -18.38
N THR A 29 -12.92 20.18 -18.03
CA THR A 29 -12.54 21.19 -17.02
C THR A 29 -12.33 20.56 -15.64
N ASN A 30 -13.21 19.65 -15.22
CA ASN A 30 -13.07 18.97 -13.93
C ASN A 30 -11.81 18.09 -13.87
N PHE A 31 -11.52 17.33 -14.94
CA PHE A 31 -10.28 16.54 -15.04
C PHE A 31 -9.05 17.42 -14.97
N ALA A 32 -9.03 18.55 -15.70
CA ALA A 32 -7.92 19.49 -15.64
C ALA A 32 -7.69 20.05 -14.23
N ALA A 33 -8.76 20.35 -13.48
CA ALA A 33 -8.66 20.79 -12.10
C ALA A 33 -8.09 19.68 -11.18
N ILE A 34 -8.55 18.43 -11.33
CA ILE A 34 -8.08 17.29 -10.53
C ILE A 34 -6.61 16.97 -10.84
N GLU A 35 -6.21 17.00 -12.12
CA GLU A 35 -4.86 16.66 -12.56
C GLU A 35 -3.85 17.74 -12.16
N SER A 36 -4.23 19.01 -12.24
CA SER A 36 -3.38 20.15 -11.84
C SER A 36 -3.32 20.39 -10.32
N ALA A 37 -4.25 19.86 -9.54
CA ALA A 37 -4.22 19.98 -8.08
C ALA A 37 -2.90 19.44 -7.50
N LEU A 38 -2.42 19.98 -6.38
CA LEU A 38 -1.18 19.48 -5.75
C LEU A 38 -1.37 18.07 -5.18
N SER A 39 -2.49 17.83 -4.53
CA SER A 39 -2.88 16.57 -3.91
C SER A 39 -4.40 16.43 -3.91
N THR A 40 -4.89 15.22 -3.61
CA THR A 40 -6.31 14.97 -3.38
C THR A 40 -6.52 14.74 -1.88
N VAL A 41 -7.59 15.31 -1.32
CA VAL A 41 -7.97 15.09 0.10
C VAL A 41 -9.25 14.26 0.10
N CYS A 42 -9.23 13.16 0.85
CA CYS A 42 -10.35 12.23 0.95
C CYS A 42 -11.01 12.37 2.33
N LEU A 43 -12.27 12.82 2.35
CA LEU A 43 -13.04 12.97 3.58
C LEU A 43 -13.88 11.70 3.78
N ASP A 44 -13.48 10.85 4.72
CA ASP A 44 -14.19 9.61 5.02
C ASP A 44 -15.25 9.85 6.13
N ASP A 45 -16.44 9.29 5.92
CA ASP A 45 -17.63 9.42 6.77
C ASP A 45 -17.71 8.36 7.90
N HIS A 46 -16.79 7.40 7.90
CA HIS A 46 -16.79 6.24 8.81
C HIS A 46 -15.47 6.08 9.56
N VAL A 47 -15.02 7.16 10.18
CA VAL A 47 -13.78 7.16 10.98
C VAL A 47 -14.12 7.41 12.45
N ASP A 48 -13.74 6.49 13.34
CA ASP A 48 -13.66 6.80 14.78
C ASP A 48 -12.33 7.51 15.03
N PRO A 49 -12.31 8.80 15.39
CA PRO A 49 -11.09 9.57 15.57
C PRO A 49 -10.13 8.97 16.61
N ARG A 50 -10.67 8.18 17.55
CA ARG A 50 -9.90 7.52 18.61
C ARG A 50 -9.12 6.32 18.12
N THR A 51 -9.59 5.67 17.06
CA THR A 51 -8.94 4.48 16.48
C THR A 51 -8.34 4.75 15.10
N ALA A 52 -8.60 5.93 14.50
CA ALA A 52 -8.08 6.32 13.19
C ALA A 52 -6.55 6.26 13.07
N ILE A 53 -5.83 6.41 14.19
CA ILE A 53 -4.37 6.34 14.26
C ILE A 53 -3.88 4.92 14.58
N SER A 54 -4.78 4.02 15.00
CA SER A 54 -4.43 2.62 15.22
C SER A 54 -4.00 1.96 13.92
N ALA A 55 -3.02 1.06 14.05
CA ALA A 55 -2.51 0.34 12.91
C ALA A 55 -3.56 -0.61 12.33
N GLU A 56 -4.43 -1.16 13.18
CA GLU A 56 -5.58 -1.99 12.79
C GLU A 56 -6.58 -1.21 11.91
N TRP A 57 -6.93 0.01 12.28
CA TRP A 57 -7.85 0.82 11.49
C TRP A 57 -7.21 1.27 10.16
N THR A 58 -5.95 1.73 10.22
CA THR A 58 -5.19 2.20 9.05
C THR A 58 -5.06 1.10 7.99
N LYS A 59 -4.77 -0.12 8.44
CA LYS A 59 -4.71 -1.33 7.61
C LYS A 59 -6.01 -1.58 6.84
N ASP A 60 -7.14 -1.46 7.51
CA ASP A 60 -8.43 -1.87 6.97
C ASP A 60 -9.13 -0.77 6.14
N HIS A 61 -8.77 0.50 6.35
CA HIS A 61 -9.50 1.66 5.80
C HIS A 61 -8.61 2.71 5.12
N GLY A 62 -7.32 2.80 5.46
CA GLY A 62 -6.44 3.88 5.01
C GLY A 62 -6.25 3.92 3.49
N PHE A 63 -6.04 2.76 2.86
CA PHE A 63 -5.69 2.70 1.44
C PHE A 63 -6.89 2.68 0.50
N HIS A 64 -7.87 1.81 0.74
CA HIS A 64 -8.97 1.58 -0.21
C HIS A 64 -10.35 1.96 0.33
N ASN A 65 -10.49 2.25 1.63
CA ASN A 65 -11.78 2.44 2.31
C ASN A 65 -12.88 1.46 1.81
N GLY A 66 -12.53 0.18 1.66
CA GLY A 66 -13.42 -0.87 1.17
C GLY A 66 -13.75 -0.86 -0.33
N ASP A 67 -14.07 0.28 -0.96
CA ASP A 67 -14.57 0.35 -2.34
C ASP A 67 -13.82 1.30 -3.30
N GLY A 68 -12.83 2.05 -2.80
CA GLY A 68 -12.00 2.96 -3.60
C GLY A 68 -12.74 4.15 -4.22
N ARG A 69 -14.01 4.38 -3.90
CA ARG A 69 -14.80 5.48 -4.50
C ARG A 69 -14.34 6.86 -4.04
N ASN A 70 -13.96 6.95 -2.77
CA ASN A 70 -13.47 8.18 -2.17
C ASN A 70 -11.94 8.29 -2.31
N ARG A 71 -11.36 7.79 -3.40
CA ARG A 71 -9.92 7.78 -3.67
C ARG A 71 -9.65 8.09 -5.14
N TRP A 72 -8.66 8.93 -5.40
CA TRP A 72 -8.14 9.16 -6.75
C TRP A 72 -6.73 8.57 -6.85
N ILE A 73 -6.65 7.30 -7.26
CA ILE A 73 -5.42 6.49 -7.14
C ILE A 73 -4.32 6.97 -8.09
N ASP A 74 -4.67 7.66 -9.18
CA ASP A 74 -3.70 8.23 -10.12
C ASP A 74 -2.91 9.42 -9.53
N LYS A 75 -3.26 9.91 -8.33
CA LYS A 75 -2.53 11.01 -7.68
C LYS A 75 -1.33 10.49 -6.90
N LEU A 76 -0.17 11.14 -7.09
CA LEU A 76 1.08 10.83 -6.37
C LEU A 76 0.94 10.91 -4.85
N ILE A 77 0.11 11.85 -4.37
CA ILE A 77 -0.19 12.03 -2.96
C ILE A 77 -1.72 12.04 -2.83
N VAL A 78 -2.26 10.90 -2.39
CA VAL A 78 -3.61 10.82 -1.86
C VAL A 78 -3.49 11.21 -0.39
N GLY A 79 -3.80 12.48 -0.12
CA GLY A 79 -3.63 13.12 1.18
C GLY A 79 -4.44 12.41 2.27
N ALA A 80 -3.80 12.32 3.44
CA ALA A 80 -4.31 11.71 4.67
C ALA A 80 -5.82 11.87 4.83
N THR A 81 -6.50 10.75 5.12
CA THR A 81 -7.90 10.74 5.53
C THR A 81 -8.10 11.74 6.66
N MET A 82 -8.87 12.79 6.39
CA MET A 82 -9.28 13.74 7.42
C MET A 82 -10.68 13.31 7.87
N ALA A 83 -10.74 12.72 9.07
CA ALA A 83 -11.98 12.29 9.69
C ALA A 83 -12.83 13.50 10.08
N ILE A 84 -13.94 13.74 9.38
CA ILE A 84 -15.03 14.58 9.90
C ILE A 84 -16.11 13.60 10.33
N ALA A 85 -16.28 13.45 11.64
CA ALA A 85 -17.29 12.58 12.22
C ALA A 85 -18.70 13.14 11.95
N ILE A 86 -19.28 12.77 10.81
CA ILE A 86 -20.72 12.91 10.57
C ILE A 86 -21.32 11.53 10.81
N GLN A 87 -22.01 11.37 11.94
CA GLN A 87 -22.81 10.19 12.21
C GLN A 87 -23.98 10.14 11.23
N GLU A 88 -23.85 9.36 10.16
CA GLU A 88 -25.03 8.74 9.56
C GLU A 88 -24.67 7.37 8.99
N VAL A 89 -25.33 6.34 9.55
CA VAL A 89 -25.15 4.95 9.19
C VAL A 89 -25.74 4.70 7.80
N ARG A 90 -24.89 4.44 6.81
CA ARG A 90 -25.31 3.80 5.55
C ARG A 90 -24.34 2.69 5.17
N THR A 91 -24.59 1.51 5.70
CA THR A 91 -23.96 0.26 5.24
C THR A 91 -24.38 -0.05 3.81
N ARG A 92 -23.46 0.06 2.85
CA ARG A 92 -23.29 -0.96 1.78
C ARG A 92 -22.09 -0.65 0.89
N THR A 93 -21.01 -1.42 1.09
CA THR A 93 -20.12 -1.77 -0.03
C THR A 93 -19.42 -3.09 0.18
N ARG A 94 -19.54 -3.93 -0.84
CA ARG A 94 -19.01 -5.28 -0.94
C ARG A 94 -18.33 -5.39 -2.30
N GLY A 95 -17.09 -5.86 -2.31
CA GLY A 95 -16.35 -6.20 -3.52
C GLY A 95 -14.91 -5.72 -3.49
N THR A 96 -13.98 -6.68 -3.31
CA THR A 96 -12.49 -6.65 -3.31
C THR A 96 -11.79 -6.78 -1.95
N LYS A 97 -12.30 -6.19 -0.85
CA LYS A 97 -11.70 -6.36 0.49
C LYS A 97 -11.70 -7.81 1.00
N GLU A 98 -12.66 -8.64 0.58
CA GLU A 98 -12.84 -10.02 1.09
C GLU A 98 -11.66 -10.98 0.78
N ARG A 99 -10.72 -10.61 -0.11
CA ARG A 99 -9.54 -11.44 -0.44
C ARG A 99 -8.23 -10.96 0.18
N LEU A 100 -8.21 -9.79 0.80
CA LEU A 100 -7.00 -9.25 1.42
C LEU A 100 -6.99 -9.66 2.90
N ASP A 101 -6.22 -10.70 3.22
CA ASP A 101 -5.87 -10.99 4.60
C ASP A 101 -4.59 -10.24 4.95
N THR A 102 -4.58 -9.55 6.08
CA THR A 102 -3.43 -8.78 6.54
C THR A 102 -3.32 -8.99 8.04
N SER A 103 -2.12 -9.15 8.54
CA SER A 103 -1.85 -9.38 9.96
C SER A 103 -0.65 -8.55 10.37
N GLN A 104 -0.67 -8.03 11.59
CA GLN A 104 0.43 -7.26 12.15
C GLN A 104 0.97 -7.98 13.37
N LEU A 105 2.30 -8.07 13.46
CA LEU A 105 2.99 -8.62 14.61
C LEU A 105 3.87 -7.52 15.19
N VAL A 106 3.65 -7.19 16.46
CA VAL A 106 4.54 -6.30 17.23
C VAL A 106 5.42 -7.17 18.10
N PHE A 107 6.73 -7.08 17.88
CA PHE A 107 7.72 -7.85 18.63
C PHE A 107 8.43 -6.94 19.64
N THR A 108 8.32 -7.26 20.93
CA THR A 108 8.77 -6.38 22.02
C THR A 108 10.05 -6.82 22.72
N ASP A 109 10.54 -8.05 22.48
CA ASP A 109 11.65 -8.60 23.27
C ASP A 109 13.01 -7.97 22.91
N HIS A 110 13.21 -7.64 21.64
CA HIS A 110 14.41 -6.99 21.14
C HIS A 110 14.11 -6.04 19.98
N GLY A 111 14.88 -4.95 19.90
CA GLY A 111 14.79 -3.96 18.83
C GLY A 111 16.15 -3.70 18.19
N ALA A 112 16.17 -2.76 17.24
CA ALA A 112 17.36 -2.42 16.46
C ALA A 112 18.59 -2.12 17.33
N ARG A 113 18.41 -1.42 18.45
CA ARG A 113 19.50 -1.07 19.37
C ARG A 113 20.17 -2.30 19.98
N TRP A 114 19.40 -3.33 20.34
CA TRP A 114 19.94 -4.57 20.87
C TRP A 114 20.68 -5.37 19.80
N LEU A 115 20.13 -5.44 18.58
CA LEU A 115 20.77 -6.11 17.45
C LEU A 115 22.14 -5.51 17.11
N GLN A 116 22.24 -4.18 17.18
CA GLN A 116 23.52 -3.49 16.98
C GLN A 116 24.54 -3.83 18.07
N VAL A 117 24.13 -4.02 19.34
CA VAL A 117 25.03 -4.44 20.42
C VAL A 117 25.61 -5.82 20.18
N VAL A 118 24.84 -6.74 19.60
CA VAL A 118 25.32 -8.08 19.23
C VAL A 118 25.96 -8.13 17.83
N ASN A 119 26.28 -6.96 17.24
CA ASN A 119 26.91 -6.80 15.93
C ASN A 119 26.12 -7.44 14.77
N LEU A 120 24.79 -7.34 14.83
CA LEU A 120 23.87 -7.78 13.78
C LEU A 120 23.16 -6.59 13.16
N ASP A 121 23.14 -6.54 11.82
CA ASP A 121 22.35 -5.56 11.08
C ASP A 121 20.84 -5.86 11.24
N PRO A 122 20.03 -4.88 11.70
CA PRO A 122 18.60 -5.11 11.93
C PRO A 122 17.83 -5.54 10.69
N ASN A 123 18.18 -5.00 9.51
CA ASN A 123 17.51 -5.32 8.26
C ASN A 123 17.85 -6.75 7.81
N ALA A 124 19.13 -7.14 7.85
CA ALA A 124 19.56 -8.50 7.58
C ALA A 124 18.91 -9.52 8.53
N PHE A 125 18.80 -9.17 9.82
CA PHE A 125 18.12 -10.01 10.81
C PHE A 125 16.65 -10.25 10.47
N VAL A 126 15.89 -9.19 10.19
CA VAL A 126 14.46 -9.31 9.81
C VAL A 126 14.29 -10.10 8.51
N GLN A 127 15.15 -9.86 7.52
CA GLN A 127 15.10 -10.60 6.27
C GLN A 127 15.34 -12.10 6.47
N LEU A 128 16.37 -12.49 7.23
CA LEU A 128 16.63 -13.90 7.54
C LEU A 128 15.51 -14.53 8.35
N ALA A 129 14.92 -13.81 9.30
CA ALA A 129 13.77 -14.28 10.08
C ALA A 129 12.56 -14.56 9.17
N LEU A 130 12.25 -13.66 8.22
CA LEU A 130 11.19 -13.86 7.23
C LEU A 130 11.46 -15.07 6.34
N GLN A 131 12.71 -15.27 5.91
CA GLN A 131 13.10 -16.44 5.10
C GLN A 131 12.95 -17.75 5.87
N LEU A 132 13.40 -17.77 7.12
CA LEU A 132 13.28 -18.94 7.99
C LEU A 132 11.82 -19.27 8.27
N ALA A 133 10.99 -18.26 8.56
CA ALA A 133 9.55 -18.44 8.76
C ALA A 133 8.87 -19.03 7.52
N TYR A 134 9.16 -18.49 6.34
CA TYR A 134 8.65 -19.01 5.06
C TYR A 134 9.11 -20.46 4.81
N TYR A 135 10.39 -20.75 5.02
CA TYR A 135 10.94 -22.08 4.80
C TYR A 135 10.34 -23.11 5.77
N ARG A 136 10.12 -22.73 7.05
CA ARG A 136 9.46 -23.60 8.03
C ARG A 136 8.04 -23.97 7.60
N LEU A 137 7.30 -23.01 7.04
CA LEU A 137 5.91 -23.17 6.61
C LEU A 137 5.78 -23.93 5.28
N HIS A 138 6.63 -23.64 4.29
CA HIS A 138 6.48 -24.12 2.91
C HIS A 138 7.54 -25.12 2.44
N LYS A 139 8.58 -25.37 3.24
CA LYS A 139 9.70 -26.31 2.94
C LYS A 139 10.42 -26.04 1.63
N ARG A 140 10.40 -24.79 1.17
CA ARG A 140 11.08 -24.33 -0.05
C ARG A 140 11.63 -22.90 0.15
N PRO A 141 12.73 -22.53 -0.54
CA PRO A 141 13.26 -21.18 -0.47
C PRO A 141 12.26 -20.16 -1.06
N SER A 142 12.18 -18.97 -0.45
CA SER A 142 11.27 -17.91 -0.92
C SER A 142 11.91 -17.05 -2.00
N PRO A 143 11.23 -16.78 -3.13
CA PRO A 143 11.64 -15.71 -4.03
C PRO A 143 11.41 -14.36 -3.32
N THR A 144 12.50 -13.75 -2.86
CA THR A 144 12.44 -12.55 -2.02
C THR A 144 12.82 -11.32 -2.81
N TYR A 145 11.96 -10.32 -2.73
CA TYR A 145 12.21 -8.97 -3.22
C TYR A 145 12.54 -8.09 -2.03
N ALA A 146 13.69 -7.42 -2.06
CA ALA A 146 14.05 -6.41 -1.09
C ALA A 146 14.59 -5.19 -1.83
N SER A 147 14.06 -4.03 -1.44
CA SER A 147 14.31 -2.74 -2.07
C SER A 147 15.47 -2.02 -1.41
N PHE A 148 16.31 -1.37 -2.22
CA PHE A 148 17.35 -0.47 -1.75
C PHE A 148 17.28 0.84 -2.52
N ASN A 149 17.33 1.96 -1.81
CA ASN A 149 17.29 3.28 -2.43
C ASN A 149 18.60 3.53 -3.21
N ALA A 150 18.47 3.83 -4.50
CA ALA A 150 19.60 4.05 -5.39
C ALA A 150 19.94 5.54 -5.57
N CYS A 151 19.50 6.42 -4.67
CA CYS A 151 19.61 7.88 -4.81
C CYS A 151 21.04 8.43 -5.00
N ASN A 152 22.06 7.63 -4.73
CA ASN A 152 23.45 7.98 -4.98
C ASN A 152 23.85 7.85 -6.46
N TYR A 153 22.99 7.28 -7.31
CA TYR A 153 23.19 7.12 -8.74
C TYR A 153 22.22 8.03 -9.51
N PRO A 154 22.71 8.85 -10.46
CA PRO A 154 21.86 9.73 -11.24
C PRO A 154 20.76 8.97 -11.95
N HIS A 155 19.52 9.45 -11.84
CA HIS A 155 18.31 8.88 -12.45
C HIS A 155 17.84 7.50 -11.94
N ASP A 156 18.61 6.83 -11.09
CA ASP A 156 18.19 5.56 -10.48
C ASP A 156 17.31 5.83 -9.26
N ARG A 157 16.24 5.03 -9.12
CA ARG A 157 15.32 5.11 -7.98
C ARG A 157 15.56 3.99 -6.97
N GLU A 158 15.71 2.77 -7.47
CA GLU A 158 15.70 1.57 -6.63
C GLU A 158 16.57 0.47 -7.24
N LEU A 159 17.33 -0.20 -6.39
CA LEU A 159 18.02 -1.45 -6.69
C LEU A 159 17.34 -2.59 -5.95
N VAL A 160 17.33 -3.77 -6.58
CA VAL A 160 16.73 -4.97 -6.01
C VAL A 160 17.84 -5.94 -5.63
N PHE A 161 17.85 -6.38 -4.38
CA PHE A 161 18.74 -7.45 -3.93
C PHE A 161 17.93 -8.69 -3.52
N ARG A 162 18.49 -9.86 -3.83
CA ARG A 162 17.96 -11.14 -3.36
C ARG A 162 18.73 -11.56 -2.12
N ALA A 163 18.03 -11.60 -0.97
CA ALA A 163 18.62 -11.93 0.32
C ALA A 163 19.26 -13.34 0.38
N ILE A 164 18.95 -14.25 -0.56
CA ILE A 164 19.48 -15.62 -0.58
C ILE A 164 19.99 -16.01 -1.97
N CYS A 165 21.19 -16.58 -1.99
CA CYS A 165 21.69 -17.43 -3.06
C CYS A 165 21.32 -18.91 -2.75
N PRO A 166 20.53 -19.60 -3.59
CA PRO A 166 20.03 -20.96 -3.32
C PRO A 166 21.11 -21.99 -2.98
N GLN A 167 22.34 -21.81 -3.47
CA GLN A 167 23.47 -22.70 -3.18
C GLN A 167 23.81 -22.79 -1.68
N ARG A 168 23.61 -21.73 -0.89
CA ARG A 168 24.09 -21.68 0.51
C ARG A 168 23.16 -22.36 1.51
N LEU A 169 21.88 -22.51 1.17
CA LEU A 169 20.86 -23.08 2.08
C LEU A 169 20.83 -24.61 2.08
N ARG A 170 21.34 -25.27 1.02
CA ARG A 170 21.38 -26.74 0.93
C ARG A 170 22.48 -27.39 1.77
N HIS A 171 23.43 -26.61 2.29
CA HIS A 171 24.62 -27.12 2.99
C HIS A 171 24.63 -26.80 4.49
N GLN A 172 23.61 -26.12 5.03
CA GLN A 172 23.59 -25.65 6.42
C GLN A 172 22.36 -26.10 7.23
N LEU A 173 21.52 -26.97 6.66
CA LEU A 173 20.42 -27.67 7.31
C LEU A 173 20.55 -29.16 7.01
#